data_AF-A0A146LYT0-F1
#
_entry.id   AF-A0A146LYT0-F1
#
_cell.length_a   1.000
_cell.length_b   1.000
_cell.length_c   1.000
_cell.angle_alpha   90.00
_cell.angle_beta   90.00
_cell.angle_gamma   90.00
#
_symmetry.space_group_name_H-M   'P 1'
#
loop_
_entity.id
_entity.type
_entity.pdbx_description
1 polymer ?
#
loop_
_entity_poly.entity_id
_entity_poly.type
_entity_poly.pdbx_seq_one_letter_code
_entity_poly.pdbx_strand_id
1 'polypeptide(L)'
;IYHNAACLRMTEPLKNAYHMNVRATKDLLDLGTEMKHLKAFIYTSTAYSNCFRPDISETFYSTTYNWENLRDLVERMPEEDLDYFTPKLVGPWVNTYAFTKAIAEDMIKSYVGRIPVAIARPSIVIGCVEEPLKCWINNVYGSVGVSAGACVGIIRVWYADYDKVADIIPADYVVNTMISIASQLDDNQQGKVHLEPPIFNIVSSPKAPTTWGEHMRDSFIPAKKSKITTRKSIGEFAFVLVRKKWLFSVLFIILHLSQGLLVDTLLYLNGKSPQLVKGYIKIMRFNMQLSFFCEREWAYEQPNVDAMLERMSEVDKRLFPFDMTSFNWKKYHECSTRAIFKYIVKSKDCENQKPAHDHYRRFLTVRQYIVRAVKIVLVYGVLKMSQTGLNNMMLFLSRDVQGK
;
A
#
# COMPACT_ATOMS: atom_id res chain seq x y z
N ILE A 1 -18.30 21.10 -1.12
CA ILE A 1 -17.02 20.85 -1.82
C ILE A 1 -16.40 19.60 -1.22
N TYR A 2 -16.10 18.59 -2.05
CA TYR A 2 -15.27 17.46 -1.66
C TYR A 2 -13.90 17.64 -2.31
N HIS A 3 -12.89 18.03 -1.53
CA HIS A 3 -11.54 18.26 -2.02
C HIS A 3 -10.70 17.00 -1.88
N ASN A 4 -10.77 16.15 -2.92
CA ASN A 4 -10.08 14.87 -3.00
C ASN A 4 -8.82 14.92 -3.88
N ALA A 5 -8.57 16.03 -4.56
CA ALA A 5 -7.43 16.17 -5.47
C ALA A 5 -6.13 16.23 -4.65
N ALA A 6 -5.19 15.33 -4.96
CA ALA A 6 -3.90 15.26 -4.28
C ALA A 6 -2.85 14.52 -5.12
N CYS A 7 -1.58 14.87 -4.91
CA CYS A 7 -0.46 14.02 -5.28
C CYS A 7 -0.24 12.96 -4.21
N LEU A 8 -0.48 11.69 -4.57
CA LEU A 8 -0.31 10.54 -3.68
C LEU A 8 1.10 9.91 -3.76
N ARG A 9 1.97 10.42 -4.63
CA ARG A 9 3.31 9.87 -4.84
C ARG A 9 4.22 10.30 -3.70
N MET A 10 4.70 9.34 -2.91
CA MET A 10 5.59 9.57 -1.76
C MET A 10 6.97 10.11 -2.16
N THR A 11 7.35 10.04 -3.44
CA THR A 11 8.64 10.52 -3.95
C THR A 11 8.50 11.75 -4.85
N GLU A 12 7.35 12.40 -4.86
CA GLU A 12 7.19 13.62 -5.64
C GLU A 12 8.10 14.71 -5.06
N PRO A 13 8.83 15.48 -5.90
CA PRO A 13 9.61 16.63 -5.45
C PRO A 13 8.78 17.56 -4.58
N LEU A 14 9.40 18.14 -3.54
CA LEU A 14 8.67 18.89 -2.52
C LEU A 14 7.90 20.07 -3.11
N LYS A 15 8.47 20.74 -4.11
CA LYS A 15 7.82 21.85 -4.83
C LYS A 15 6.49 21.45 -5.45
N ASN A 16 6.50 20.35 -6.20
CA ASN A 16 5.31 19.81 -6.85
C ASN A 16 4.28 19.33 -5.82
N ALA A 17 4.74 18.61 -4.79
CA ALA A 17 3.88 18.14 -3.71
C ALA A 17 3.22 19.31 -2.97
N TYR A 18 3.95 20.39 -2.69
CA TYR A 18 3.44 21.60 -2.06
C TYR A 18 2.36 22.27 -2.92
N HIS A 19 2.62 22.49 -4.21
CA HIS A 19 1.66 23.14 -5.09
C HIS A 19 0.35 22.33 -5.21
N MET A 20 0.45 21.01 -5.35
CA MET A 20 -0.73 20.14 -5.52
C MET A 20 -1.51 19.91 -4.22
N ASN A 21 -0.83 19.75 -3.08
CA ASN A 21 -1.48 19.34 -1.83
C ASN A 21 -1.76 20.49 -0.87
N VAL A 22 -0.95 21.55 -0.89
CA VAL A 22 -1.05 22.68 0.05
C VAL A 22 -1.64 23.90 -0.65
N ARG A 23 -0.97 24.42 -1.69
CA ARG A 23 -1.43 25.64 -2.39
C ARG A 23 -2.82 25.46 -3.01
N ALA A 24 -3.05 24.37 -3.76
CA ALA A 24 -4.37 24.11 -4.33
C ALA A 24 -5.48 23.98 -3.26
N THR A 25 -5.14 23.47 -2.07
CA THR A 25 -6.05 23.41 -0.93
C THR A 25 -6.36 24.80 -0.39
N LYS A 26 -5.35 25.66 -0.25
CA LYS A 26 -5.50 27.07 0.15
C LYS A 26 -6.44 27.80 -0.81
N ASP A 27 -6.20 27.69 -2.12
CA ASP A 27 -6.98 28.36 -3.15
C ASP A 27 -8.48 27.94 -3.10
N LEU A 28 -8.76 26.65 -2.88
CA LEU A 28 -10.12 26.15 -2.73
C LEU A 28 -10.77 26.57 -1.40
N LEU A 29 -10.01 26.66 -0.32
CA LEU A 29 -10.51 27.16 0.96
C LEU A 29 -10.89 28.63 0.85
N ASP A 30 -10.04 29.45 0.22
CA ASP A 30 -10.32 30.87 -0.04
C ASP A 30 -11.59 31.03 -0.88
N LEU A 31 -11.70 30.28 -1.98
CA LEU A 31 -12.95 30.24 -2.77
C LEU A 31 -14.15 29.82 -1.90
N GLY A 32 -13.97 28.85 -1.00
CA GLY A 32 -15.00 28.42 -0.06
C GLY A 32 -15.50 29.54 0.85
N THR A 33 -14.64 30.49 1.24
CA THR A 33 -15.04 31.66 2.05
C THR A 33 -15.94 32.64 1.30
N GLU A 34 -15.87 32.65 -0.04
CA GLU A 34 -16.70 33.52 -0.88
C GLU A 34 -18.06 32.87 -1.24
N MET A 35 -18.25 31.58 -0.96
CA MET A 35 -19.47 30.83 -1.28
C MET A 35 -20.57 31.04 -0.23
N LYS A 36 -21.56 31.89 -0.56
CA LYS A 36 -22.69 32.26 0.32
C LYS A 36 -23.56 31.08 0.81
N HIS A 37 -23.62 30.00 0.05
CA HIS A 37 -24.47 28.83 0.35
C HIS A 37 -23.63 27.55 0.49
N LEU A 38 -22.38 27.68 0.92
CA LEU A 38 -21.53 26.52 1.18
C LEU A 38 -22.07 25.74 2.38
N LYS A 39 -22.52 24.51 2.13
CA LYS A 39 -23.02 23.57 3.15
C LYS A 39 -21.91 22.78 3.85
N ALA A 40 -20.90 22.39 3.09
CA ALA A 40 -19.80 21.57 3.60
C ALA A 40 -18.55 21.70 2.71
N PHE A 41 -17.39 21.73 3.34
CA PHE A 41 -16.06 21.60 2.73
C PHE A 41 -15.37 20.40 3.38
N ILE A 42 -15.22 19.30 2.66
CA ILE A 42 -14.54 18.11 3.16
C ILE A 42 -13.16 18.04 2.52
N TYR A 43 -12.12 18.13 3.34
CA TYR A 43 -10.74 17.91 2.90
C TYR A 43 -10.35 16.44 3.12
N THR A 44 -9.96 15.75 2.04
CA THR A 44 -9.37 14.40 2.19
C THR A 44 -7.90 14.52 2.53
N SER A 45 -7.56 14.24 3.78
CA SER A 45 -6.20 14.02 4.25
C SER A 45 -5.86 12.53 4.24
N THR A 46 -5.10 12.06 5.22
CA THR A 46 -4.77 10.65 5.43
C THR A 46 -4.51 10.40 6.91
N ALA A 47 -4.86 9.21 7.39
CA ALA A 47 -4.54 8.76 8.75
C ALA A 47 -3.02 8.83 9.04
N TYR A 48 -2.19 8.80 7.99
CA TYR A 48 -0.74 8.86 8.09
C TYR A 48 -0.14 10.27 8.05
N SER A 49 -0.95 11.33 8.08
CA SER A 49 -0.45 12.71 8.08
C SER A 49 0.46 12.98 9.28
N ASN A 50 0.29 12.24 10.37
CA ASN A 50 1.11 12.32 11.57
C ASN A 50 1.80 10.99 11.93
N CYS A 51 2.11 10.17 10.92
CA CYS A 51 2.59 8.78 11.07
C CYS A 51 3.91 8.57 11.83
N PHE A 52 4.66 9.62 12.15
CA PHE A 52 5.84 9.52 13.03
C PHE A 52 5.46 9.36 14.51
N ARG A 53 4.21 9.63 14.87
CA ARG A 53 3.64 9.38 16.19
C ARG A 53 3.04 7.96 16.24
N PRO A 54 3.13 7.24 17.38
CA PRO A 54 2.47 5.94 17.54
C PRO A 54 0.96 6.08 17.76
N ASP A 55 0.54 7.14 18.45
CA ASP A 55 -0.86 7.43 18.77
C ASP A 55 -1.37 8.62 17.94
N ILE A 56 -2.51 8.43 17.28
CA ILE A 56 -3.10 9.41 16.37
C ILE A 56 -4.57 9.65 16.75
N SER A 57 -4.78 10.76 17.44
CA SER A 57 -6.09 11.28 17.84
C SER A 57 -6.68 12.19 16.76
N GLU A 58 -7.99 12.41 16.84
CA GLU A 58 -8.70 13.42 16.06
C GLU A 58 -8.41 14.81 16.63
N THR A 59 -7.19 15.31 16.41
CA THR A 59 -6.77 16.67 16.81
C THR A 59 -5.88 17.31 15.75
N PHE A 60 -5.76 18.63 15.82
CA PHE A 60 -4.79 19.38 15.01
C PHE A 60 -3.40 19.22 15.62
N TYR A 61 -2.47 18.71 14.82
CA TYR A 61 -1.07 18.61 15.19
C TYR A 61 -0.29 19.79 14.62
N SER A 62 0.40 20.52 15.48
CA SER A 62 1.27 21.62 15.04
C SER A 62 2.42 21.08 14.20
N THR A 63 2.73 21.81 13.12
CA THR A 63 3.90 21.54 12.28
C THR A 63 5.03 22.52 12.62
N THR A 64 6.28 22.15 12.30
CA THR A 64 7.44 23.03 12.54
C THR A 64 7.39 24.30 11.70
N TYR A 65 6.81 24.21 10.50
CA TYR A 65 6.70 25.30 9.55
C TYR A 65 5.25 25.43 9.14
N ASN A 66 4.70 26.65 9.14
CA ASN A 66 3.37 26.83 8.58
C ASN A 66 3.42 26.83 7.03
N TRP A 67 2.24 26.85 6.40
CA TRP A 67 2.15 26.83 4.95
C TRP A 67 2.84 28.03 4.26
N GLU A 68 2.89 29.20 4.90
CA GLU A 68 3.54 30.41 4.37
C GLU A 68 5.06 30.31 4.41
N ASN A 69 5.61 29.76 5.50
CA ASN A 69 7.05 29.49 5.60
C ASN A 69 7.48 28.51 4.50
N LEU A 70 6.69 27.46 4.27
CA LEU A 70 6.96 26.50 3.22
C LEU A 70 6.79 27.10 1.81
N ARG A 71 5.78 27.96 1.60
CA ARG A 71 5.61 28.73 0.35
C ARG A 71 6.88 29.48 0.01
N ASP A 72 7.35 30.30 0.95
CA ASP A 72 8.48 31.20 0.72
C ASP A 72 9.76 30.42 0.39
N LEU A 73 9.97 29.25 1.01
CA LEU A 73 11.07 28.34 0.67
C LEU A 73 10.92 27.77 -0.74
N VAL A 74 9.77 27.18 -1.04
CA VAL A 74 9.49 26.50 -2.32
C VAL A 74 9.53 27.45 -3.52
N GLU A 75 9.09 28.69 -3.34
CA GLU A 75 9.01 29.68 -4.41
C GLU A 75 10.34 30.41 -4.66
N ARG A 76 11.19 30.56 -3.64
CA ARG A 76 12.45 31.32 -3.75
C ARG A 76 13.68 30.46 -3.97
N MET A 77 13.65 29.19 -3.58
CA MET A 77 14.81 28.29 -3.69
C MET A 77 14.88 27.66 -5.09
N PRO A 78 16.08 27.55 -5.71
CA PRO A 78 16.29 26.72 -6.88
C PRO A 78 15.87 25.26 -6.62
N GLU A 79 15.38 24.57 -7.64
CA GLU A 79 14.83 23.21 -7.47
C GLU A 79 15.88 22.20 -6.98
N GLU A 80 17.11 22.30 -7.49
CA GLU A 80 18.23 21.44 -7.07
C GLU A 80 18.56 21.60 -5.57
N ASP A 81 18.61 22.85 -5.09
CA ASP A 81 18.85 23.15 -3.67
C ASP A 81 17.68 22.65 -2.80
N LEU A 82 16.44 22.86 -3.26
CA LEU A 82 15.25 22.41 -2.55
C LEU A 82 15.23 20.89 -2.42
N ASP A 83 15.55 20.16 -3.49
CA ASP A 83 15.65 18.70 -3.47
C ASP A 83 16.76 18.23 -2.51
N TYR A 84 17.90 18.92 -2.48
CA TYR A 84 18.99 18.65 -1.54
C TYR A 84 18.56 18.83 -0.07
N PHE A 85 17.82 19.89 0.25
CA PHE A 85 17.36 20.16 1.62
C PHE A 85 16.06 19.44 2.00
N THR A 86 15.30 18.89 1.03
CA THR A 86 14.00 18.24 1.24
C THR A 86 14.00 17.21 2.37
N PRO A 87 14.97 16.27 2.49
CA PRO A 87 14.98 15.30 3.58
C PRO A 87 14.98 15.96 4.97
N LYS A 88 15.66 17.10 5.13
CA LYS A 88 15.71 17.85 6.39
C LYS A 88 14.44 18.68 6.64
N LEU A 89 13.83 19.23 5.58
CA LEU A 89 12.58 19.97 5.66
C LEU A 89 11.40 19.05 6.02
N VAL A 90 11.33 17.90 5.35
CA VAL A 90 10.36 16.84 5.62
C VAL A 90 10.55 16.27 7.04
N GLY A 91 11.80 16.23 7.54
CA GLY A 91 12.09 15.98 8.95
C GLY A 91 11.54 14.63 9.43
N PRO A 92 10.69 14.58 10.48
CA PRO A 92 10.18 13.33 11.02
C PRO A 92 9.13 12.66 10.11
N TRP A 93 8.54 13.41 9.18
CA TRP A 93 7.64 12.81 8.21
C TRP A 93 8.43 11.89 7.27
N VAL A 94 7.86 10.74 6.93
CA VAL A 94 8.61 9.72 6.20
C VAL A 94 8.70 9.96 4.70
N ASN A 95 7.91 10.91 4.20
CA ASN A 95 7.87 11.30 2.80
C ASN A 95 7.19 12.67 2.61
N THR A 96 7.33 13.25 1.42
CA THR A 96 6.74 14.54 1.04
C THR A 96 5.21 14.52 1.05
N TYR A 97 4.59 13.36 0.79
CA TYR A 97 3.13 13.21 0.83
C TYR A 97 2.56 13.42 2.23
N ALA A 98 3.04 12.67 3.23
CA ALA A 98 2.60 12.79 4.61
C ALA A 98 2.88 14.19 5.16
N PHE A 99 4.06 14.74 4.85
CA PHE A 99 4.46 16.10 5.25
C PHE A 99 3.49 17.15 4.70
N THR A 100 3.24 17.15 3.39
CA THR A 100 2.36 18.15 2.75
C THR A 100 0.91 18.02 3.19
N LYS A 101 0.43 16.80 3.50
CA LYS A 101 -0.89 16.60 4.12
C LYS A 101 -0.95 17.21 5.53
N ALA A 102 0.09 17.03 6.36
CA ALA A 102 0.14 17.65 7.69
C ALA A 102 0.12 19.19 7.63
N ILE A 103 0.89 19.78 6.72
CA ILE A 103 0.90 21.25 6.50
C ILE A 103 -0.48 21.75 6.07
N ALA A 104 -1.16 21.03 5.19
CA ALA A 104 -2.51 21.40 4.76
C ALA A 104 -3.54 21.30 5.90
N GLU A 105 -3.46 20.29 6.76
CA GLU A 105 -4.31 20.19 7.95
C GLU A 105 -4.09 21.36 8.92
N ASP A 106 -2.83 21.71 9.20
CA ASP A 106 -2.49 22.85 10.06
C ASP A 106 -3.01 24.17 9.48
N MET A 107 -2.93 24.36 8.17
CA MET A 107 -3.51 25.49 7.47
C MET A 107 -5.04 25.55 7.60
N ILE A 108 -5.73 24.40 7.45
CA ILE A 108 -7.20 24.30 7.56
C ILE A 108 -7.70 24.75 8.94
N LYS A 109 -6.90 24.60 10.00
CA LYS A 109 -7.23 25.08 11.34
C LYS A 109 -7.69 26.54 11.34
N SER A 110 -7.07 27.39 10.51
CA SER A 110 -7.42 28.82 10.41
C SER A 110 -8.76 29.11 9.71
N TYR A 111 -9.37 28.10 9.07
CA TYR A 111 -10.66 28.17 8.39
C TYR A 111 -11.81 27.58 9.20
N VAL A 112 -11.50 26.84 10.28
CA VAL A 112 -12.51 26.33 11.21
C VAL A 112 -13.29 27.52 11.79
N GLY A 113 -14.62 27.42 11.78
CA GLY A 113 -15.52 28.48 12.21
C GLY A 113 -15.77 29.58 11.17
N ARG A 114 -14.91 29.72 10.13
CA ARG A 114 -15.14 30.65 9.00
C ARG A 114 -16.01 30.02 7.91
N ILE A 115 -15.82 28.72 7.68
CA ILE A 115 -16.59 27.91 6.73
C ILE A 115 -16.91 26.54 7.38
N PRO A 116 -17.92 25.80 6.88
CA PRO A 116 -18.22 24.45 7.37
C PRO A 116 -17.17 23.47 6.84
N VAL A 117 -16.01 23.41 7.48
CA VAL A 117 -14.89 22.57 7.05
C VAL A 117 -14.69 21.38 7.98
N ALA A 118 -14.42 20.20 7.39
CA ALA A 118 -13.93 19.04 8.12
C ALA A 118 -12.79 18.34 7.37
N ILE A 119 -11.96 17.63 8.13
CA ILE A 119 -10.85 16.83 7.63
C ILE A 119 -11.22 15.34 7.76
N ALA A 120 -11.23 14.64 6.64
CA ALA A 120 -11.37 13.18 6.59
C ALA A 120 -9.97 12.56 6.46
N ARG A 121 -9.57 11.69 7.39
CA ARG A 121 -8.27 10.99 7.43
C ARG A 121 -8.46 9.49 7.18
N PRO A 122 -8.60 9.05 5.92
CA PRO A 122 -8.64 7.62 5.62
C PRO A 122 -7.27 6.95 5.80
N SER A 123 -7.29 5.69 6.24
CA SER A 123 -6.14 4.78 6.16
C SER A 123 -5.91 4.29 4.72
N ILE A 124 -5.19 3.17 4.51
CA ILE A 124 -4.89 2.67 3.16
C ILE A 124 -6.18 2.21 2.49
N VAL A 125 -6.62 2.98 1.49
CA VAL A 125 -7.87 2.69 0.77
C VAL A 125 -7.71 1.46 -0.12
N ILE A 126 -8.62 0.49 0.04
CA ILE A 126 -8.72 -0.72 -0.78
C ILE A 126 -10.02 -0.71 -1.60
N GLY A 127 -10.27 -1.78 -2.36
CA GLY A 127 -11.48 -1.89 -3.18
C GLY A 127 -12.78 -1.83 -2.37
N CYS A 128 -13.87 -1.50 -3.04
CA CYS A 128 -15.18 -1.34 -2.39
C CYS A 128 -15.73 -2.65 -1.81
N VAL A 129 -16.60 -2.56 -0.80
CA VAL A 129 -17.37 -3.71 -0.30
C VAL A 129 -18.54 -4.02 -1.24
N GLU A 130 -19.36 -3.01 -1.54
CA GLU A 130 -20.59 -3.18 -2.32
C GLU A 130 -20.73 -2.14 -3.45
N GLU A 131 -20.49 -0.85 -3.18
CA GLU A 131 -20.84 0.24 -4.12
C GLU A 131 -19.63 0.98 -4.70
N PRO A 132 -19.72 1.57 -5.90
CA PRO A 132 -20.76 1.36 -6.91
C PRO A 132 -20.67 -0.03 -7.55
N LEU A 133 -19.55 -0.72 -7.34
CA LEU A 133 -19.30 -2.07 -7.82
C LEU A 133 -18.48 -2.83 -6.77
N LYS A 134 -18.99 -4.00 -6.38
CA LYS A 134 -18.34 -4.89 -5.42
C LYS A 134 -16.87 -5.16 -5.77
N CYS A 135 -15.99 -4.94 -4.80
CA CYS A 135 -14.53 -5.07 -4.89
C CYS A 135 -13.86 -4.20 -5.96
N TRP A 136 -14.54 -3.19 -6.49
CA TRP A 136 -13.97 -2.34 -7.53
C TRP A 136 -12.76 -1.57 -7.01
N ILE A 137 -11.71 -1.55 -7.83
CA ILE A 137 -10.45 -0.86 -7.56
C ILE A 137 -9.80 -0.52 -8.89
N ASN A 138 -9.18 0.65 -9.00
CA ASN A 138 -8.62 1.15 -10.27
C ASN A 138 -7.14 1.56 -10.21
N ASN A 139 -6.51 1.44 -9.04
CA ASN A 139 -5.14 1.87 -8.83
C ASN A 139 -4.27 0.75 -8.22
N VAL A 140 -2.96 0.90 -8.35
CA VAL A 140 -1.95 -0.03 -7.84
C VAL A 140 -1.25 0.52 -6.59
N TYR A 141 -1.85 1.51 -5.91
CA TYR A 141 -1.23 2.12 -4.75
C TYR A 141 -1.31 1.20 -3.53
N GLY A 142 -0.31 1.31 -2.65
CA GLY A 142 -0.24 0.52 -1.41
C GLY A 142 -0.28 -0.99 -1.63
N SER A 143 -1.08 -1.68 -0.80
CA SER A 143 -1.20 -3.14 -0.77
C SER A 143 -1.79 -3.73 -2.05
N VAL A 144 -2.61 -2.99 -2.81
CA VAL A 144 -3.23 -3.47 -4.04
C VAL A 144 -2.19 -3.80 -5.11
N GLY A 145 -1.17 -2.95 -5.28
CA GLY A 145 -0.07 -3.20 -6.22
C GLY A 145 0.78 -4.40 -5.82
N VAL A 146 1.02 -4.58 -4.51
CA VAL A 146 1.74 -5.74 -3.96
C VAL A 146 0.96 -7.02 -4.24
N SER A 147 -0.33 -7.04 -3.92
CA SER A 147 -1.22 -8.18 -4.16
C SER A 147 -1.33 -8.51 -5.64
N ALA A 148 -1.42 -7.52 -6.53
CA ALA A 148 -1.41 -7.75 -7.98
C ALA A 148 -0.10 -8.41 -8.45
N GLY A 149 1.05 -7.91 -8.00
CA GLY A 149 2.35 -8.49 -8.31
C GLY A 149 2.52 -9.90 -7.74
N ALA A 150 2.00 -10.15 -6.55
CA ALA A 150 2.01 -11.46 -5.92
C ALA A 150 1.12 -12.46 -6.69
N CYS A 151 -0.09 -12.06 -7.06
CA CYS A 151 -1.06 -12.88 -7.80
C CYS A 151 -0.55 -13.33 -9.17
N VAL A 152 0.23 -12.51 -9.88
CA VAL A 152 0.84 -12.89 -11.17
C VAL A 152 2.20 -13.57 -11.02
N GLY A 153 2.68 -13.74 -9.79
CA GLY A 153 3.91 -14.44 -9.45
C GLY A 153 5.20 -13.66 -9.73
N ILE A 154 5.12 -12.35 -9.98
CA ILE A 154 6.30 -11.48 -10.12
C ILE A 154 6.86 -11.09 -8.75
N ILE A 155 6.02 -10.93 -7.72
CA ILE A 155 6.47 -10.68 -6.34
C ILE A 155 6.33 -11.96 -5.52
N ARG A 156 7.43 -12.45 -4.95
CA ARG A 156 7.46 -13.66 -4.09
C ARG A 156 7.82 -13.39 -2.64
N VAL A 157 8.56 -12.31 -2.39
CA VAL A 157 8.92 -11.90 -1.02
C VAL A 157 8.71 -10.41 -0.88
N TRP A 158 8.23 -10.00 0.29
CA TRP A 158 8.00 -8.61 0.62
C TRP A 158 8.49 -8.32 2.03
N TYR A 159 9.27 -7.25 2.18
CA TYR A 159 9.71 -6.80 3.49
C TYR A 159 8.53 -6.16 4.23
N ALA A 160 8.09 -6.79 5.32
CA ALA A 160 7.01 -6.36 6.19
C ALA A 160 7.06 -7.15 7.49
N ASP A 161 6.60 -6.55 8.58
CA ASP A 161 6.29 -7.29 9.79
C ASP A 161 4.87 -7.85 9.70
N TYR A 162 4.75 -9.17 9.64
CA TYR A 162 3.47 -9.84 9.45
C TYR A 162 2.57 -9.77 10.68
N ASP A 163 3.13 -9.45 11.86
CA ASP A 163 2.38 -9.31 13.11
C ASP A 163 1.81 -7.90 13.30
N LYS A 164 2.21 -6.92 12.46
CA LYS A 164 1.73 -5.54 12.58
C LYS A 164 0.37 -5.33 11.92
N VAL A 165 -0.45 -4.50 12.56
CA VAL A 165 -1.78 -4.14 12.06
C VAL A 165 -1.67 -3.43 10.71
N ALA A 166 -2.42 -3.95 9.74
CA ALA A 166 -2.58 -3.40 8.40
C ALA A 166 -3.83 -2.52 8.39
N ASP A 167 -3.66 -1.22 8.65
CA ASP A 167 -4.79 -0.29 8.61
C ASP A 167 -5.22 0.00 7.16
N ILE A 168 -6.23 -0.75 6.73
CA ILE A 168 -6.81 -0.70 5.38
C ILE A 168 -8.32 -0.45 5.47
N ILE A 169 -8.87 0.35 4.57
CA ILE A 169 -10.29 0.73 4.62
C ILE A 169 -10.94 0.66 3.23
N PRO A 170 -12.13 0.05 3.06
CA PRO A 170 -12.81 0.02 1.77
C PRO A 170 -13.14 1.42 1.24
N ALA A 171 -13.01 1.63 -0.07
CA ALA A 171 -13.26 2.93 -0.69
C ALA A 171 -14.69 3.44 -0.50
N ASP A 172 -15.68 2.57 -0.57
CA ASP A 172 -17.09 2.92 -0.35
C ASP A 172 -17.37 3.34 1.09
N TYR A 173 -16.69 2.72 2.07
CA TYR A 173 -16.81 3.13 3.47
C TYR A 173 -16.27 4.55 3.65
N VAL A 174 -15.11 4.87 3.07
CA VAL A 174 -14.55 6.23 3.11
C VAL A 174 -15.51 7.24 2.48
N VAL A 175 -16.06 6.92 1.30
CA VAL A 175 -17.01 7.81 0.60
C VAL A 175 -18.28 8.00 1.43
N ASN A 176 -18.86 6.94 1.97
CA ASN A 176 -20.05 6.99 2.81
C ASN A 176 -19.81 7.83 4.06
N THR A 177 -18.68 7.63 4.75
CA THR A 177 -18.31 8.49 5.88
C THR A 177 -18.22 9.95 5.46
N MET A 178 -17.57 10.27 4.33
CA MET A 178 -17.46 11.66 3.87
C MET A 178 -18.81 12.30 3.53
N ILE A 179 -19.75 11.53 2.96
CA ILE A 179 -21.12 11.99 2.72
C ILE A 179 -21.83 12.29 4.04
N SER A 180 -21.71 11.40 5.03
CA SER A 180 -22.29 11.59 6.36
C SER A 180 -21.68 12.80 7.09
N ILE A 181 -20.36 13.00 7.00
CA ILE A 181 -19.70 14.21 7.53
C ILE A 181 -20.29 15.47 6.90
N ALA A 182 -20.48 15.47 5.57
CA ALA A 182 -21.05 16.63 4.89
C ALA A 182 -22.49 16.93 5.33
N SER A 183 -23.31 15.90 5.55
CA SER A 183 -24.65 16.06 6.13
C SER A 183 -24.59 16.65 7.53
N GLN A 184 -23.73 16.11 8.40
CA GLN A 184 -23.56 16.58 9.77
C GLN A 184 -23.08 18.04 9.81
N LEU A 185 -22.21 18.46 8.89
CA LEU A 185 -21.78 19.85 8.80
C LEU A 185 -22.91 20.80 8.42
N ASP A 186 -23.77 20.43 7.46
CA ASP A 186 -24.94 21.22 7.06
C ASP A 186 -25.92 21.36 8.24
N ASP A 187 -26.21 20.25 8.95
CA ASP A 187 -27.07 20.25 10.14
C ASP A 187 -26.48 21.11 11.26
N ASN A 188 -25.18 20.99 11.53
CA ASN A 188 -24.48 21.79 12.52
C ASN A 188 -24.53 23.29 12.18
N GLN A 189 -24.40 23.67 10.91
CA GLN A 189 -24.56 25.06 10.50
C GLN A 189 -25.96 25.60 10.78
N GLN A 190 -26.99 24.84 10.43
CA GLN A 190 -28.39 25.23 10.65
C GLN A 190 -28.70 25.33 12.15
N GLY A 191 -28.15 24.40 12.95
CA GLY A 191 -28.27 24.39 14.41
C GLY A 191 -27.31 25.33 15.16
N LYS A 192 -26.41 26.04 14.46
CA LYS A 192 -25.32 26.85 15.05
C LYS A 192 -24.45 26.07 16.04
N VAL A 193 -24.19 24.80 15.76
CA VAL A 193 -23.32 23.91 16.53
C VAL A 193 -21.91 23.97 15.96
N HIS A 194 -20.92 24.16 16.83
CA HIS A 194 -19.51 24.11 16.44
C HIS A 194 -18.94 22.72 16.71
N LEU A 195 -18.52 22.04 15.65
CA LEU A 195 -17.76 20.79 15.76
C LEU A 195 -16.28 21.14 15.89
N GLU A 196 -15.68 20.84 17.05
CA GLU A 196 -14.28 21.14 17.29
C GLU A 196 -13.57 20.00 18.08
N PRO A 197 -12.52 19.38 17.51
CA PRO A 197 -11.98 19.58 16.15
C PRO A 197 -12.81 18.81 15.09
N PRO A 198 -13.04 19.37 13.89
CA PRO A 198 -13.79 18.71 12.84
C PRO A 198 -12.91 17.73 12.04
N ILE A 199 -12.36 16.74 12.73
CA ILE A 199 -11.40 15.77 12.17
C ILE A 199 -11.94 14.36 12.38
N PHE A 200 -11.94 13.55 11.33
CA PHE A 200 -12.49 12.20 11.36
C PHE A 200 -11.42 11.20 10.89
N ASN A 201 -10.95 10.33 11.80
CA ASN A 201 -10.07 9.21 11.46
C ASN A 201 -10.92 8.06 10.90
N ILE A 202 -10.78 7.77 9.61
CA ILE A 202 -11.55 6.74 8.90
C ILE A 202 -10.66 5.50 8.75
N VAL A 203 -10.66 4.67 9.80
CA VAL A 203 -9.69 3.59 9.99
C VAL A 203 -10.39 2.27 10.31
N SER A 204 -9.65 1.16 10.18
CA SER A 204 -10.15 -0.18 10.48
C SER A 204 -9.78 -0.66 11.87
N SER A 205 -8.60 -0.31 12.36
CA SER A 205 -7.96 -0.95 13.51
C SER A 205 -8.75 -0.91 14.82
N PRO A 206 -9.50 0.16 15.19
CA PRO A 206 -10.22 0.17 16.46
C PRO A 206 -11.35 -0.86 16.54
N LYS A 207 -11.99 -1.19 15.41
CA LYS A 207 -13.23 -2.01 15.37
C LYS A 207 -13.09 -3.32 14.62
N ALA A 208 -12.20 -3.39 13.63
CA ALA A 208 -11.93 -4.58 12.83
C ALA A 208 -10.44 -4.67 12.47
N PRO A 209 -9.55 -4.87 13.45
CA PRO A 209 -8.12 -4.99 13.17
C PRO A 209 -7.83 -6.21 12.29
N THR A 210 -6.87 -6.07 11.40
CA THR A 210 -6.27 -7.17 10.65
C THR A 210 -4.78 -6.93 10.52
N THR A 211 -3.95 -7.95 10.67
CA THR A 211 -2.50 -7.87 10.49
C THR A 211 -2.10 -8.06 9.03
N TRP A 212 -0.88 -7.66 8.65
CA TRP A 212 -0.37 -7.95 7.30
C TRP A 212 -0.31 -9.45 7.00
N GLY A 213 -0.05 -10.28 8.02
CA GLY A 213 -0.07 -11.74 7.92
C GLY A 213 -1.48 -12.32 7.70
N GLU A 214 -2.48 -11.79 8.39
CA GLU A 214 -3.89 -12.15 8.17
C GLU A 214 -4.38 -11.69 6.81
N HIS A 215 -4.11 -10.44 6.41
CA HIS A 215 -4.44 -9.91 5.10
C HIS A 215 -3.87 -10.79 3.97
N MET A 216 -2.60 -11.20 4.08
CA MET A 216 -2.01 -12.15 3.14
C MET A 216 -2.78 -13.47 3.14
N ARG A 217 -2.97 -14.07 4.31
CA ARG A 217 -3.59 -15.39 4.46
C ARG A 217 -5.00 -15.41 3.88
N ASP A 218 -5.81 -14.43 4.26
CA ASP A 218 -7.21 -14.32 3.89
C ASP A 218 -7.37 -13.94 2.41
N SER A 219 -6.39 -13.27 1.80
CA SER A 219 -6.32 -13.10 0.34
C SER A 219 -5.88 -14.37 -0.39
N PHE A 220 -4.92 -15.11 0.17
CA PHE A 220 -4.30 -16.27 -0.47
C PHE A 220 -5.21 -17.50 -0.47
N ILE A 221 -5.93 -17.77 0.62
CA ILE A 221 -6.80 -18.95 0.76
C ILE A 221 -7.89 -18.98 -0.34
N PRO A 222 -8.69 -17.92 -0.55
CA PRO A 222 -9.67 -17.87 -1.61
C PRO A 222 -9.03 -17.98 -2.99
N ALA A 223 -7.89 -17.32 -3.23
CA ALA A 223 -7.17 -17.40 -4.50
C ALA A 223 -6.79 -18.85 -4.85
N LYS A 224 -6.25 -19.59 -3.88
CA LYS A 224 -5.89 -21.00 -4.03
C LYS A 224 -7.12 -21.89 -4.22
N LYS A 225 -8.17 -21.70 -3.42
CA LYS A 225 -9.42 -22.48 -3.47
C LYS A 225 -10.13 -22.32 -4.81
N SER A 226 -10.25 -21.08 -5.28
CA SER A 226 -10.89 -20.72 -6.54
C SER A 226 -10.04 -21.04 -7.78
N LYS A 227 -8.75 -21.41 -7.58
CA LYS A 227 -7.78 -21.63 -8.66
C LYS A 227 -7.71 -20.45 -9.63
N ILE A 228 -7.96 -19.22 -9.15
CA ILE A 228 -7.91 -18.05 -10.03
C ILE A 228 -6.48 -17.90 -10.53
N THR A 229 -6.35 -17.83 -11.85
CA THR A 229 -5.07 -17.64 -12.53
C THR A 229 -5.31 -16.89 -13.82
N THR A 230 -4.24 -16.44 -14.46
CA THR A 230 -4.27 -15.72 -15.73
C THR A 230 -3.11 -16.16 -16.60
N ARG A 231 -3.28 -16.10 -17.92
CA ARG A 231 -2.19 -16.28 -18.88
C ARG A 231 -1.14 -15.16 -18.83
N LYS A 232 -1.41 -14.08 -18.08
CA LYS A 232 -0.43 -13.02 -17.77
C LYS A 232 0.48 -13.38 -16.59
N SER A 233 0.23 -14.48 -15.88
CA SER A 233 1.09 -14.90 -14.77
C SER A 233 2.44 -15.36 -15.30
N ILE A 234 3.50 -14.87 -14.69
CA ILE A 234 4.88 -15.25 -15.01
C ILE A 234 5.46 -16.21 -13.96
N GLY A 235 4.70 -16.49 -12.90
CA GLY A 235 5.09 -17.35 -11.80
C GLY A 235 3.89 -17.99 -11.10
N GLU A 236 4.19 -18.92 -10.19
CA GLU A 236 3.20 -19.37 -9.20
C GLU A 236 2.87 -18.23 -8.25
N PHE A 237 1.61 -18.16 -7.82
CA PHE A 237 1.24 -17.35 -6.67
C PHE A 237 1.84 -17.99 -5.41
N ALA A 238 3.06 -17.57 -5.08
CA ALA A 238 3.81 -17.99 -3.90
C ALA A 238 4.48 -16.75 -3.29
N PHE A 239 3.85 -16.21 -2.26
CA PHE A 239 4.20 -14.92 -1.67
C PHE A 239 4.38 -15.06 -0.16
N VAL A 240 5.42 -14.44 0.40
CA VAL A 240 5.71 -14.46 1.84
C VAL A 240 6.19 -13.08 2.33
N LEU A 241 5.75 -12.70 3.53
CA LEU A 241 6.21 -11.50 4.24
C LEU A 241 7.43 -11.88 5.07
N VAL A 242 8.45 -11.03 5.03
CA VAL A 242 9.70 -11.27 5.72
C VAL A 242 10.00 -10.08 6.62
N ARG A 243 10.02 -10.32 7.94
CA ARG A 243 10.27 -9.30 8.96
C ARG A 243 11.73 -8.87 9.06
N LYS A 244 12.68 -9.75 8.73
CA LYS A 244 14.12 -9.46 8.89
C LYS A 244 14.72 -8.97 7.58
N LYS A 245 15.24 -7.73 7.57
CA LYS A 245 15.75 -7.07 6.35
C LYS A 245 16.87 -7.84 5.65
N TRP A 246 17.79 -8.45 6.40
CA TRP A 246 18.87 -9.27 5.83
C TRP A 246 18.32 -10.51 5.11
N LEU A 247 17.35 -11.20 5.73
CA LEU A 247 16.72 -12.38 5.16
C LEU A 247 15.91 -12.01 3.92
N PHE A 248 15.17 -10.90 3.98
CA PHE A 248 14.48 -10.34 2.83
C PHE A 248 15.45 -10.07 1.68
N SER A 249 16.60 -9.44 1.96
CA SER A 249 17.61 -9.11 0.94
C SER A 249 18.16 -10.37 0.26
N VAL A 250 18.52 -11.40 1.05
CA VAL A 250 18.99 -12.70 0.54
C VAL A 250 17.90 -13.35 -0.33
N LEU A 251 16.67 -13.43 0.18
CA LEU A 251 15.56 -14.04 -0.55
C LEU A 251 15.17 -13.23 -1.80
N PHE A 252 15.29 -11.90 -1.78
CA PHE A 252 15.01 -11.07 -2.95
C PHE A 252 16.05 -11.32 -4.05
N ILE A 253 17.34 -11.42 -3.69
CA ILE A 253 18.40 -11.75 -4.64
C ILE A 253 18.13 -13.13 -5.27
N ILE A 254 17.83 -14.14 -4.46
CA ILE A 254 17.61 -15.51 -4.92
C ILE A 254 16.31 -15.62 -5.74
N LEU A 255 15.19 -15.09 -5.23
CA LEU A 255 13.86 -15.33 -5.80
C LEU A 255 13.44 -14.32 -6.86
N HIS A 256 14.13 -13.17 -6.97
CA HIS A 256 13.81 -12.11 -7.94
C HIS A 256 15.03 -11.81 -8.82
N LEU A 257 16.10 -11.22 -8.28
CA LEU A 257 17.19 -10.69 -9.11
C LEU A 257 17.90 -11.78 -9.93
N SER A 258 18.18 -12.95 -9.34
CA SER A 258 18.83 -14.05 -10.07
C SER A 258 17.97 -14.57 -11.23
N GLN A 259 16.65 -14.66 -11.02
CA GLN A 259 15.68 -15.05 -12.06
C GLN A 259 15.57 -13.96 -13.12
N GLY A 260 15.56 -12.70 -12.69
CA GLY A 260 15.58 -11.53 -13.57
C GLY A 260 16.79 -11.54 -14.49
N LEU A 261 17.99 -11.71 -13.93
CA LEU A 261 19.25 -11.78 -14.68
C LEU A 261 19.26 -12.95 -15.67
N LEU A 262 18.82 -14.13 -15.24
CA LEU A 262 18.73 -15.30 -16.13
C LEU A 262 17.80 -15.03 -17.31
N VAL A 263 16.58 -14.55 -17.05
CA VAL A 263 15.58 -14.28 -18.09
C VAL A 263 16.04 -13.15 -19.01
N ASP A 264 16.54 -12.05 -18.46
CA ASP A 264 17.01 -10.90 -19.25
C ASP A 264 18.25 -11.27 -20.10
N THR A 265 19.14 -12.12 -19.60
CA THR A 265 20.27 -12.64 -20.39
C THR A 265 19.78 -13.48 -21.56
N LEU A 266 18.82 -14.39 -21.32
CA LEU A 266 18.23 -15.20 -22.40
C LEU A 266 17.49 -14.32 -23.42
N LEU A 267 16.77 -13.29 -22.98
CA LEU A 267 16.12 -12.34 -23.89
C LEU A 267 17.15 -11.61 -24.75
N TYR A 268 18.21 -11.10 -24.12
CA TYR A 268 19.30 -10.40 -24.81
C TYR A 268 19.99 -11.28 -25.85
N LEU A 269 20.33 -12.53 -25.51
CA LEU A 269 20.91 -13.50 -26.43
C LEU A 269 19.98 -13.83 -27.62
N ASN A 270 18.67 -13.67 -27.44
CA ASN A 270 17.66 -13.84 -28.49
C ASN A 270 17.29 -12.52 -29.19
N GLY A 271 18.09 -11.45 -29.05
CA GLY A 271 17.86 -10.15 -29.68
C GLY A 271 16.67 -9.36 -29.13
N LYS A 272 16.15 -9.72 -27.94
CA LYS A 272 15.03 -9.06 -27.27
C LYS A 272 15.52 -8.12 -26.17
N SER A 273 14.71 -7.09 -25.86
CA SER A 273 15.04 -6.11 -24.83
C SER A 273 14.91 -6.72 -23.41
N PRO A 274 15.94 -6.65 -22.56
CA PRO A 274 15.87 -7.04 -21.16
C PRO A 274 15.08 -6.02 -20.33
N GLN A 275 14.14 -6.48 -19.50
CA GLN A 275 13.23 -5.62 -18.74
C GLN A 275 12.97 -6.10 -17.31
N LEU A 276 13.19 -7.38 -17.00
CA LEU A 276 12.74 -7.98 -15.74
C LEU A 276 13.56 -7.49 -14.55
N VAL A 277 14.89 -7.33 -14.69
CA VAL A 277 15.75 -6.76 -13.65
C VAL A 277 15.33 -5.32 -13.34
N LYS A 278 15.05 -4.51 -14.37
CA LYS A 278 14.54 -3.14 -14.18
C LYS A 278 13.21 -3.14 -13.41
N GLY A 279 12.32 -4.10 -13.70
CA GLY A 279 11.08 -4.32 -12.95
C GLY A 279 11.35 -4.63 -11.49
N TYR A 280 12.27 -5.54 -11.18
CA TYR A 280 12.62 -5.89 -9.81
C TYR A 280 13.27 -4.75 -9.03
N ILE A 281 14.11 -3.92 -9.66
CA ILE A 281 14.64 -2.71 -9.02
C ILE A 281 13.50 -1.76 -8.63
N LYS A 282 12.48 -1.58 -9.48
CA LYS A 282 11.30 -0.77 -9.15
C LYS A 282 10.50 -1.38 -7.99
N ILE A 283 10.31 -2.70 -7.98
CA ILE A 283 9.63 -3.41 -6.88
C ILE A 283 10.40 -3.24 -5.56
N MET A 284 11.72 -3.37 -5.57
CA MET A 284 12.56 -3.16 -4.39
C MET A 284 12.43 -1.72 -3.85
N ARG A 285 12.51 -0.71 -4.72
CA ARG A 285 12.33 0.70 -4.33
C ARG A 285 10.93 0.93 -3.72
N PHE A 286 9.90 0.39 -4.35
CA PHE A 286 8.53 0.48 -3.84
C PHE A 286 8.37 -0.22 -2.47
N ASN A 287 9.00 -1.37 -2.28
CA ASN A 287 9.01 -2.09 -1.02
C ASN A 287 9.71 -1.28 0.10
N MET A 288 10.87 -0.68 -0.18
CA MET A 288 11.57 0.18 0.79
C MET A 288 10.77 1.44 1.14
N GLN A 289 10.00 2.00 0.20
CA GLN A 289 9.12 3.14 0.48
C GLN A 289 7.97 2.78 1.42
N LEU A 290 7.38 1.58 1.23
CA LEU A 290 6.26 1.12 2.06
C LEU A 290 6.70 0.50 3.39
N SER A 291 7.98 0.16 3.56
CA SER A 291 8.43 -0.59 4.74
C SER A 291 8.13 0.14 6.05
N PHE A 292 8.22 1.47 6.07
CA PHE A 292 7.85 2.25 7.25
C PHE A 292 6.43 1.94 7.76
N PHE A 293 5.47 1.79 6.83
CA PHE A 293 4.06 1.46 7.09
C PHE A 293 3.82 -0.04 7.31
N CYS A 294 4.69 -0.89 6.78
CA CYS A 294 4.58 -2.34 6.94
C CYS A 294 5.31 -2.89 8.18
N GLU A 295 6.13 -2.08 8.86
CA GLU A 295 6.89 -2.46 10.05
C GLU A 295 6.34 -1.85 11.34
N ARG A 296 5.33 -0.99 11.23
CA ARG A 296 4.72 -0.24 12.33
C ARG A 296 3.22 -0.42 12.33
N GLU A 297 2.65 -0.13 13.48
CA GLU A 297 1.21 -0.01 13.69
C GLU A 297 0.95 1.26 14.48
N TRP A 298 -0.29 1.73 14.41
CA TRP A 298 -0.72 2.98 15.01
C TRP A 298 -1.95 2.72 15.88
N ALA A 299 -2.02 3.39 17.01
CA ALA A 299 -3.24 3.46 17.80
C ALA A 299 -4.04 4.68 17.34
N TYR A 300 -5.16 4.44 16.67
CA TYR A 300 -6.06 5.50 16.23
C TYR A 300 -7.23 5.66 17.19
N GLU A 301 -7.57 6.90 17.50
CA GLU A 301 -8.85 7.25 18.13
C GLU A 301 -9.80 7.78 17.05
N GLN A 302 -11.09 7.43 17.12
CA GLN A 302 -12.11 7.86 16.15
C GLN A 302 -13.44 8.35 16.78
N PRO A 303 -13.39 9.15 17.87
CA PRO A 303 -14.60 9.53 18.61
C PRO A 303 -15.64 10.30 17.76
N ASN A 304 -15.22 11.11 16.80
CA ASN A 304 -16.15 11.83 15.93
C ASN A 304 -16.87 10.89 14.96
N VAL A 305 -16.20 9.86 14.43
CA VAL A 305 -16.85 8.84 13.60
C VAL A 305 -17.87 8.05 14.42
N ASP A 306 -17.52 7.64 15.63
CA ASP A 306 -18.40 6.88 16.51
C ASP A 306 -19.62 7.71 16.94
N ALA A 307 -19.41 8.96 17.37
CA ALA A 307 -20.50 9.87 17.72
C ALA A 307 -21.37 10.26 16.51
N MET A 308 -20.82 10.26 15.29
CA MET A 308 -21.61 10.45 14.07
C MET A 308 -22.51 9.24 13.81
N LEU A 309 -21.95 8.03 13.89
CA LEU A 309 -22.73 6.79 13.74
C LEU A 309 -23.86 6.68 14.76
N GLU A 310 -23.62 7.05 16.02
CA GLU A 310 -24.64 7.03 17.08
C GLU A 310 -25.82 7.97 16.78
N ARG A 311 -25.56 9.12 16.15
CA ARG A 311 -26.58 10.11 15.78
C ARG A 311 -27.36 9.76 14.51
N MET A 312 -26.79 8.94 13.64
CA MET A 312 -27.45 8.55 12.38
C MET A 312 -28.70 7.70 12.64
N SER A 313 -29.73 7.92 11.84
CA SER A 313 -30.90 7.05 11.83
C SER A 313 -30.55 5.65 11.32
N GLU A 314 -31.35 4.64 11.66
CA GLU A 314 -31.19 3.29 11.12
C GLU A 314 -31.40 3.23 9.60
N VAL A 315 -32.09 4.20 9.02
CA VAL A 315 -32.20 4.34 7.56
C VAL A 315 -30.87 4.80 6.99
N ASP A 316 -30.26 5.85 7.55
CA ASP A 316 -29.00 6.40 7.04
C ASP A 316 -27.84 5.44 7.23
N LYS A 317 -27.79 4.70 8.35
CA LYS A 317 -26.77 3.64 8.57
C LYS A 317 -26.82 2.56 7.49
N ARG A 318 -28.02 2.28 6.95
CA ARG A 318 -28.22 1.30 5.86
C ARG A 318 -27.90 1.88 4.49
N LEU A 319 -28.20 3.16 4.25
CA LEU A 319 -27.92 3.84 2.98
C LEU A 319 -26.44 4.20 2.83
N PHE A 320 -25.77 4.57 3.92
CA PHE A 320 -24.37 4.96 3.97
C PHE A 320 -23.62 4.07 4.97
N PRO A 321 -23.42 2.77 4.67
CA PRO A 321 -22.72 1.88 5.57
C PRO A 321 -21.23 2.22 5.60
N PHE A 322 -20.69 2.45 6.80
CA PHE A 322 -19.25 2.56 7.05
C PHE A 322 -18.81 2.11 8.45
N ASP A 323 -19.71 1.49 9.24
CA ASP A 323 -19.32 0.95 10.55
C ASP A 323 -18.53 -0.36 10.40
N MET A 324 -17.30 -0.36 10.90
CA MET A 324 -16.39 -1.49 10.82
C MET A 324 -16.69 -2.59 11.85
N THR A 325 -17.54 -2.35 12.86
CA THR A 325 -17.81 -3.31 13.96
C THR A 325 -18.17 -4.72 13.48
N SER A 326 -18.96 -4.82 12.41
CA SER A 326 -19.40 -6.11 11.84
C SER A 326 -18.65 -6.50 10.55
N PHE A 327 -17.51 -5.86 10.27
CA PHE A 327 -16.77 -6.08 9.04
C PHE A 327 -16.11 -7.46 9.00
N ASN A 328 -16.25 -8.18 7.88
CA ASN A 328 -15.69 -9.52 7.72
C ASN A 328 -14.59 -9.53 6.66
N TRP A 329 -13.34 -9.47 7.10
CA TRP A 329 -12.15 -9.49 6.24
C TRP A 329 -12.09 -10.71 5.32
N LYS A 330 -12.41 -11.90 5.84
CA LYS A 330 -12.41 -13.15 5.05
C LYS A 330 -13.39 -13.06 3.88
N LYS A 331 -14.62 -12.64 4.15
CA LYS A 331 -15.67 -12.48 3.12
C LYS A 331 -15.28 -11.42 2.08
N TYR A 332 -14.71 -10.31 2.52
CA TYR A 332 -14.19 -9.29 1.60
C TYR A 332 -13.10 -9.87 0.68
N HIS A 333 -12.18 -10.65 1.25
CA HIS A 333 -11.07 -11.21 0.50
C HIS A 333 -11.45 -12.27 -0.54
N GLU A 334 -12.58 -12.97 -0.37
CA GLU A 334 -13.13 -13.90 -1.36
C GLU A 334 -13.34 -13.27 -2.74
N CYS A 335 -13.72 -11.99 -2.76
CA CYS A 335 -13.98 -11.25 -3.99
C CYS A 335 -12.80 -10.35 -4.41
N SER A 336 -12.08 -9.75 -3.46
CA SER A 336 -10.97 -8.81 -3.76
C SER A 336 -9.89 -9.40 -4.69
N THR A 337 -9.56 -10.69 -4.53
CA THR A 337 -8.59 -11.36 -5.41
C THR A 337 -9.06 -11.37 -6.87
N ARG A 338 -10.34 -11.71 -7.11
CA ARG A 338 -10.91 -11.70 -8.47
C ARG A 338 -10.89 -10.30 -9.06
N ALA A 339 -11.17 -9.30 -8.23
CA ALA A 339 -11.15 -7.91 -8.63
C ALA A 339 -9.75 -7.42 -9.02
N ILE A 340 -8.69 -7.86 -8.33
CA ILE A 340 -7.30 -7.60 -8.73
C ILE A 340 -7.05 -8.13 -10.14
N PHE A 341 -7.42 -9.37 -10.45
CA PHE A 341 -7.23 -9.91 -11.80
C PHE A 341 -8.05 -9.15 -12.86
N LYS A 342 -9.29 -8.77 -12.53
CA LYS A 342 -10.21 -8.09 -13.45
C LYS A 342 -9.79 -6.64 -13.71
N TYR A 343 -9.61 -5.85 -12.67
CA TYR A 343 -9.47 -4.40 -12.80
C TYR A 343 -8.01 -3.93 -12.85
N ILE A 344 -7.11 -4.59 -12.12
CA ILE A 344 -5.69 -4.21 -12.04
C ILE A 344 -4.86 -4.92 -13.11
N VAL A 345 -4.89 -6.25 -13.12
CA VAL A 345 -4.17 -7.06 -14.11
C VAL A 345 -4.83 -6.99 -15.49
N LYS A 346 -6.11 -6.59 -15.55
CA LYS A 346 -6.91 -6.52 -16.78
C LYS A 346 -6.88 -7.84 -17.54
N SER A 347 -7.08 -8.95 -16.82
CA SER A 347 -7.10 -10.29 -17.39
C SER A 347 -8.42 -10.56 -18.11
N LYS A 348 -8.33 -10.99 -19.37
CA LYS A 348 -9.51 -11.49 -20.13
C LYS A 348 -9.95 -12.88 -19.66
N ASP A 349 -9.13 -13.56 -18.86
CA ASP A 349 -9.41 -14.91 -18.36
C ASP A 349 -10.39 -14.92 -17.17
N CYS A 350 -10.80 -13.76 -16.67
CA CYS A 350 -11.78 -13.64 -15.58
C CYS A 350 -13.17 -14.12 -15.98
N GLU A 351 -13.51 -14.06 -17.28
CA GLU A 351 -14.80 -14.51 -17.84
C GLU A 351 -14.77 -15.99 -18.22
N ASN A 352 -13.61 -16.49 -18.67
CA ASN A 352 -13.37 -17.91 -18.96
C ASN A 352 -12.00 -18.34 -18.44
N GLN A 353 -11.98 -19.07 -17.33
CA GLN A 353 -10.74 -19.47 -16.65
C GLN A 353 -10.05 -20.69 -17.28
N LYS A 354 -10.72 -21.47 -18.12
CA LYS A 354 -10.18 -22.74 -18.65
C LYS A 354 -8.82 -22.56 -19.37
N PRO A 355 -8.65 -21.59 -20.29
CA PRO A 355 -7.35 -21.36 -20.94
C PRO A 355 -6.25 -20.97 -19.95
N ALA A 356 -6.59 -20.23 -18.90
CA ALA A 356 -5.65 -19.85 -17.86
C ALA A 356 -5.27 -21.03 -16.97
N HIS A 357 -6.22 -21.91 -16.62
CA HIS A 357 -5.94 -23.16 -15.90
C HIS A 357 -5.02 -24.07 -16.70
N ASP A 358 -5.26 -24.24 -18.00
CA ASP A 358 -4.40 -25.06 -18.86
C ASP A 358 -2.98 -24.49 -18.97
N HIS A 359 -2.88 -23.17 -19.16
CA HIS A 359 -1.59 -22.47 -19.15
C HIS A 359 -0.85 -22.65 -17.83
N TYR A 360 -1.54 -22.45 -16.71
CA TYR A 360 -0.98 -22.58 -15.37
C TYR A 360 -0.54 -24.02 -15.07
N ARG A 361 -1.32 -25.02 -15.50
CA ARG A 361 -0.97 -26.44 -15.36
C ARG A 361 0.31 -26.75 -16.13
N ARG A 362 0.42 -26.31 -17.39
CA ARG A 362 1.65 -26.48 -18.20
C ARG A 362 2.84 -25.82 -17.53
N PHE A 363 2.68 -24.58 -17.05
CA PHE A 363 3.73 -23.87 -16.32
C PHE A 363 4.20 -24.66 -15.09
N LEU A 364 3.28 -25.14 -14.25
CA LEU A 364 3.62 -25.93 -13.06
C LEU A 364 4.32 -27.24 -13.42
N THR A 365 3.88 -27.92 -14.48
CA THR A 365 4.52 -29.15 -14.97
C THR A 365 5.95 -28.89 -15.42
N VAL A 366 6.19 -27.88 -16.27
CA VAL A 366 7.54 -27.48 -16.72
C VAL A 366 8.42 -27.13 -15.52
N ARG A 367 7.90 -26.34 -14.58
CA ARG A 367 8.62 -25.98 -13.37
C ARG A 367 9.01 -27.20 -12.54
N GLN A 368 8.09 -28.16 -12.35
CA GLN A 368 8.39 -29.39 -11.61
C GLN A 368 9.53 -30.18 -12.26
N TYR A 369 9.57 -30.27 -13.59
CA TYR A 369 10.69 -30.88 -14.29
C TYR A 369 12.00 -30.12 -14.09
N ILE A 370 11.99 -28.79 -14.21
CA ILE A 370 13.17 -27.95 -13.96
C ILE A 370 13.69 -28.13 -12.53
N VAL A 371 12.80 -28.07 -11.53
CA VAL A 371 13.17 -28.24 -10.11
C VAL A 371 13.74 -29.64 -9.87
N ARG A 372 13.17 -30.69 -10.47
CA ARG A 372 13.70 -32.05 -10.38
C ARG A 372 15.10 -32.13 -11.02
N ALA A 373 15.28 -31.57 -12.21
CA ALA A 373 16.58 -31.55 -12.89
C ALA A 373 17.64 -30.82 -12.06
N VAL A 374 17.32 -29.63 -11.52
CA VAL A 374 18.23 -28.89 -10.62
C VAL A 374 18.57 -29.69 -9.37
N LYS A 375 17.59 -30.35 -8.73
CA LYS A 375 17.84 -31.21 -7.58
C LYS A 375 18.78 -32.37 -7.92
N ILE A 376 18.58 -33.03 -9.07
CA ILE A 376 19.45 -34.12 -9.54
C ILE A 376 20.88 -33.60 -9.75
N VAL A 377 21.06 -32.46 -10.41
CA VAL A 377 22.37 -31.85 -10.64
C VAL A 377 23.06 -31.47 -9.33
N LEU A 378 22.33 -30.91 -8.37
CA LEU A 378 22.86 -30.58 -7.04
C LEU A 378 23.29 -31.84 -6.27
N VAL A 379 22.46 -32.88 -6.24
CA VAL A 379 22.80 -34.16 -5.60
C VAL A 379 24.02 -34.79 -6.26
N TYR A 380 24.07 -34.84 -7.59
CA TYR A 380 25.23 -35.33 -8.33
C TYR A 380 26.49 -34.52 -8.02
N GLY A 381 26.38 -33.18 -7.97
CA GLY A 381 27.48 -32.29 -7.61
C GLY A 381 28.03 -32.56 -6.21
N VAL A 382 27.15 -32.71 -5.21
CA VAL A 382 27.53 -33.07 -3.84
C VAL A 382 28.23 -34.42 -3.80
N LEU A 383 27.67 -35.46 -4.45
CA LEU A 383 28.27 -36.78 -4.51
C LEU A 383 29.66 -36.78 -5.17
N LYS A 384 29.84 -36.00 -6.23
CA LYS A 384 31.13 -35.87 -6.92
C LYS A 384 32.15 -35.13 -6.08
N MET A 385 31.76 -34.07 -5.38
CA MET A 385 32.63 -33.36 -4.44
C MET A 385 33.02 -34.25 -3.26
N SER A 386 32.08 -35.00 -2.69
CA SER A 386 32.38 -35.94 -1.59
C SER A 386 33.31 -37.07 -2.05
N GLN A 387 33.11 -37.59 -3.26
CA GLN A 387 34.01 -38.59 -3.85
C GLN A 387 35.41 -38.02 -4.08
N THR A 388 35.51 -36.80 -4.58
CA THR A 388 36.80 -36.12 -4.78
C THR A 388 37.49 -35.85 -3.43
N GLY A 389 36.73 -35.43 -2.41
CA GLY A 389 37.23 -35.24 -1.05
C GLY A 389 37.75 -36.53 -0.42
N LEU A 390 37.00 -37.64 -0.56
CA LEU A 390 37.42 -38.97 -0.10
C LEU A 390 38.68 -39.45 -0.81
N ASN A 391 38.76 -39.27 -2.13
CA ASN A 391 39.95 -39.63 -2.90
C ASN A 391 41.18 -38.81 -2.47
N ASN A 392 41.03 -37.51 -2.25
CA ASN A 392 42.11 -36.65 -1.76
C ASN A 392 42.55 -37.01 -0.34
N MET A 393 41.62 -37.38 0.55
CA MET A 393 41.93 -37.83 1.90
C MET A 393 42.68 -39.18 1.89
N MET A 394 42.27 -40.14 1.05
CA MET A 394 42.99 -41.41 0.89
C MET A 394 44.40 -41.23 0.30
N LEU A 395 44.56 -40.28 -0.64
CA LEU A 395 45.88 -39.90 -1.17
C LEU A 395 46.77 -39.23 -0.11
N PHE A 396 46.20 -38.45 0.81
CA PHE A 396 46.94 -37.87 1.92
C PHE A 396 47.39 -38.93 2.93
N LEU A 397 46.47 -39.80 3.36
CA LEU A 397 46.76 -40.89 4.31
C LEU A 397 47.78 -41.90 3.76
N SER A 398 47.78 -42.16 2.45
CA SER A 398 48.77 -43.06 1.84
C SER A 398 50.18 -42.46 1.72
N ARG A 399 50.30 -41.12 1.64
CA ARG A 399 51.60 -40.43 1.66
C ARG A 399 52.23 -40.41 3.06
N ASP A 400 51.43 -40.24 4.11
CA ASP A 400 51.92 -40.32 5.50
C ASP A 400 52.41 -41.73 5.89
N VAL A 401 51.88 -42.78 5.24
CA VAL A 401 52.33 -44.16 5.43
C VAL A 401 53.64 -44.47 4.69
N GLN A 402 53.96 -43.73 3.61
CA GLN A 402 55.21 -43.89 2.86
C GLN A 402 56.36 -42.99 3.34
N GLY A 403 56.09 -42.07 4.28
CA GLY A 403 57.07 -41.13 4.85
C GLY A 403 57.63 -41.52 6.23
N LYS A 404 57.46 -42.78 6.68
CA LYS A 404 58.06 -43.32 7.91
C LYS A 404 59.07 -44.41 7.61
#